data_AF-A0A7J7NBH0-F1
#
_entry.id   AF-A0A7J7NBH0-F1
#
_cell.length_a   1.000
_cell.length_b   1.000
_cell.length_c   1.000
_cell.angle_alpha   90.00
_cell.angle_beta   90.00
_cell.angle_gamma   90.00
#
_symmetry.space_group_name_H-M   'P 1'
#
loop_
_entity.id
_entity.type
_entity.pdbx_description
1 polymer ?
#
loop_
_entity_poly.entity_id
_entity_poly.type
_entity_poly.pdbx_seq_one_letter_code
_entity_poly.pdbx_strand_id
1 'polypeptide(L)'
;MFLIKVDLLKNKLEYDDAFNYKEEHDLDVALKRYFTEGIDIYFVNIGGTMFDVVLLNMRVNGHIALCGMISQYNLENPDRIYNLSSLIVNRVSM
;
A
#
# COMPACT_ATOMS: atom_id res chain seq x y z
N MET A 1 -5.78 15.30 -13.84
CA MET A 1 -4.55 15.41 -13.00
C MET A 1 -4.05 14.06 -12.50
N PHE A 2 -4.90 13.16 -11.96
CA PHE A 2 -4.44 11.86 -11.46
C PHE A 2 -4.10 10.84 -12.56
N LEU A 3 -4.84 10.82 -13.67
CA LEU A 3 -4.49 10.00 -14.84
C LEU A 3 -3.10 10.32 -15.40
N ILE A 4 -2.68 11.59 -15.35
CA ILE A 4 -1.34 12.03 -15.77
C ILE A 4 -0.25 11.43 -14.87
N LYS A 5 -0.53 11.24 -13.56
CA LYS A 5 0.44 10.65 -12.63
C LYS A 5 0.60 9.15 -12.87
N VAL A 6 -0.50 8.43 -13.10
CA VAL A 6 -0.47 7.01 -13.45
C VAL A 6 0.27 6.79 -14.77
N ASP A 7 -0.06 7.61 -15.78
CA ASP A 7 0.61 7.59 -17.08
C ASP A 7 2.12 7.86 -16.96
N LEU A 8 2.50 8.88 -16.17
CA LEU A 8 3.90 9.19 -15.88
C LEU A 8 4.65 8.00 -15.26
N LEU A 9 4.04 7.32 -14.29
CA LEU A 9 4.65 6.15 -13.62
C LEU A 9 4.94 5.03 -14.61
N LYS A 10 3.96 4.70 -15.47
CA LYS A 10 4.10 3.58 -16.42
C LYS A 10 4.96 3.92 -17.63
N ASN A 11 4.72 5.07 -18.25
CA ASN A 11 5.31 5.39 -19.55
C ASN A 11 6.64 6.13 -19.47
N LYS A 12 6.92 6.85 -18.38
CA LYS A 12 8.18 7.60 -18.22
C LYS A 12 9.12 6.97 -17.19
N LEU A 13 8.56 6.46 -16.10
CA LEU A 13 9.34 5.87 -15.01
C LEU A 13 9.40 4.34 -15.09
N GLU A 14 8.72 3.75 -16.09
CA GLU A 14 8.80 2.33 -16.44
C GLU A 14 8.41 1.38 -15.28
N TYR A 15 7.48 1.81 -14.43
CA TYR A 15 6.84 0.91 -13.48
C TYR A 15 5.97 -0.10 -14.23
N ASP A 16 6.00 -1.37 -13.81
CA ASP A 16 5.18 -2.43 -14.41
C ASP A 16 3.69 -2.05 -14.40
N ASP A 17 3.23 -1.53 -13.27
CA ASP A 17 1.86 -1.06 -13.11
C ASP A 17 1.72 0.09 -12.12
N ALA A 18 0.60 0.80 -12.27
CA ALA A 18 0.19 1.87 -11.37
C ALA A 18 -1.33 2.06 -11.43
N PHE A 19 -1.93 2.49 -10.33
CA PHE A 19 -3.36 2.80 -10.25
C PHE A 19 -3.62 4.06 -9.43
N ASN A 20 -4.78 4.67 -9.65
CA ASN A 20 -5.22 5.83 -8.88
C ASN A 20 -6.09 5.37 -7.71
N TYR A 21 -5.51 5.29 -6.52
CA TYR A 21 -6.20 4.86 -5.29
C TYR A 21 -7.47 5.66 -4.94
N LYS A 22 -7.66 6.86 -5.51
CA LYS A 22 -8.87 7.68 -5.28
C LYS A 22 -10.09 7.23 -6.10
N GLU A 23 -9.86 6.44 -7.15
CA GLU A 23 -10.92 5.92 -8.04
C GLU A 23 -11.24 4.46 -7.72
N GLU A 24 -10.50 3.85 -6.80
CA GLU A 24 -10.74 2.48 -6.36
C GLU A 24 -11.82 2.47 -5.29
N HIS A 25 -12.88 1.70 -5.51
CA HIS A 25 -13.90 1.47 -4.50
C HIS A 25 -13.39 0.57 -3.35
N ASP A 26 -12.50 -0.36 -3.69
CA ASP A 26 -11.91 -1.32 -2.77
C ASP A 26 -10.41 -1.47 -3.07
N LEU A 27 -9.57 -1.04 -2.12
CA LEU A 27 -8.12 -1.10 -2.24
C LEU A 27 -7.57 -2.53 -2.18
N ASP A 28 -8.24 -3.47 -1.50
CA ASP A 28 -7.80 -4.87 -1.43
C ASP A 28 -7.96 -5.54 -2.80
N VAL A 29 -9.12 -5.33 -3.43
CA VAL A 29 -9.37 -5.76 -4.80
C VAL A 29 -8.37 -5.10 -5.75
N ALA A 30 -8.11 -3.81 -5.60
CA ALA A 30 -7.14 -3.10 -6.43
C ALA A 30 -5.75 -3.70 -6.34
N LEU A 31 -5.23 -3.95 -5.12
CA LEU A 31 -3.91 -4.55 -4.94
C LEU A 31 -3.84 -5.97 -5.51
N LYS A 32 -4.87 -6.81 -5.31
CA LYS A 32 -4.89 -8.19 -5.81
C LYS A 32 -4.91 -8.31 -7.34
N ARG A 33 -5.34 -7.27 -8.07
CA ARG A 33 -5.22 -7.23 -9.54
C ARG A 33 -3.77 -7.24 -10.01
N TYR A 34 -2.86 -6.64 -9.22
CA TYR A 34 -1.45 -6.48 -9.56
C TYR A 34 -0.55 -7.45 -8.79
N PHE A 35 -0.92 -7.78 -7.55
CA PHE A 35 -0.15 -8.64 -6.65
C PHE A 35 -0.90 -9.94 -6.38
N THR A 36 -1.08 -10.76 -7.43
CA THR A 36 -1.83 -12.03 -7.33
C THR A 36 -1.24 -13.02 -6.33
N GLU A 37 0.08 -12.93 -6.08
CA GLU A 37 0.79 -13.75 -5.11
C GLU A 37 1.09 -13.01 -3.78
N GLY A 38 0.61 -11.78 -3.64
CA GLY A 38 0.88 -10.89 -2.52
C GLY A 38 2.14 -10.02 -2.70
N ILE A 39 2.45 -9.25 -1.66
CA ILE A 39 3.50 -8.21 -1.67
C ILE A 39 4.69 -8.67 -0.84
N ASP A 40 5.87 -8.77 -1.45
CA ASP A 40 7.12 -9.08 -0.72
C ASP A 40 7.70 -7.84 -0.03
N ILE A 41 7.66 -6.67 -0.68
CA ILE A 41 8.25 -5.44 -0.17
C ILE A 41 7.24 -4.29 -0.27
N TYR A 42 7.06 -3.55 0.83
CA TYR A 42 6.25 -2.34 0.83
C TYR A 42 7.02 -1.13 1.38
N PHE A 43 7.09 -0.06 0.59
CA PHE A 43 7.70 1.21 1.00
C PHE A 43 6.61 2.18 1.47
N VAL A 44 6.52 2.41 2.79
CA VAL A 44 5.41 3.17 3.39
C VAL A 44 5.67 4.66 3.34
N ASN A 45 4.87 5.38 2.54
CA ASN A 45 4.85 6.85 2.53
C ASN A 45 3.52 7.44 3.05
N ILE A 46 2.42 6.69 2.91
CA ILE A 46 1.06 7.22 3.04
C ILE A 46 0.44 6.88 4.39
N GLY A 47 0.56 5.64 4.87
CA GLY A 47 -0.14 5.19 6.09
C GLY A 47 -1.64 4.95 5.88
N GLY A 48 -2.41 4.97 6.97
CA GLY A 48 -3.88 4.86 6.95
C GLY A 48 -4.41 3.58 6.32
N THR A 49 -5.59 3.68 5.69
CA THR A 49 -6.27 2.55 5.03
C THR A 49 -5.39 1.84 4.00
N MET A 50 -4.57 2.57 3.24
CA MET A 50 -3.64 1.94 2.29
C MET A 50 -2.67 1.00 3.00
N PHE A 51 -2.07 1.44 4.11
CA PHE A 51 -1.18 0.59 4.88
C PHE A 51 -1.91 -0.60 5.49
N ASP A 52 -3.10 -0.36 6.05
CA ASP A 52 -3.90 -1.41 6.68
C ASP A 52 -4.29 -2.53 5.72
N VAL A 53 -4.60 -2.19 4.47
CA VAL A 53 -4.92 -3.16 3.41
C VAL A 53 -3.66 -3.83 2.86
N VAL A 54 -2.53 -3.13 2.75
CA VAL A 54 -1.26 -3.76 2.35
C VAL A 54 -0.85 -4.84 3.35
N LEU A 55 -1.04 -4.62 4.66
CA LEU A 55 -0.75 -5.64 5.69
C LEU A 55 -1.47 -6.96 5.45
N LEU A 56 -2.71 -6.94 4.93
CA LEU A 56 -3.47 -8.14 4.56
C LEU A 56 -2.90 -8.87 3.33
N ASN A 57 -2.19 -8.14 2.47
CA ASN A 57 -1.64 -8.64 1.21
C ASN A 57 -0.13 -8.94 1.27
N MET A 58 0.51 -8.72 2.43
CA MET A 58 1.93 -9.06 2.60
C MET A 58 2.15 -10.57 2.52
N ARG A 59 3.21 -10.95 1.82
CA ARG A 59 3.69 -12.34 1.78
C ARG A 59 4.41 -12.72 3.07
N VAL A 60 4.50 -14.02 3.29
CA VAL A 60 5.30 -14.59 4.37
C VAL A 60 6.76 -14.18 4.20
N ASN A 61 7.37 -13.70 5.29
CA ASN A 61 8.70 -13.11 5.36
C ASN A 61 8.88 -11.83 4.52
N GLY A 62 7.78 -11.10 4.26
CA GLY A 62 7.85 -9.80 3.58
C GLY A 62 8.61 -8.75 4.40
N HIS A 63 8.88 -7.60 3.78
CA HIS A 63 9.61 -6.49 4.38
C HIS A 63 8.89 -5.15 4.15
N ILE A 64 8.81 -4.31 5.19
CA ILE A 64 8.15 -3.01 5.13
C ILE A 64 9.17 -1.93 5.49
N ALA A 65 9.57 -1.12 4.51
CA ALA A 65 10.42 0.05 4.76
C ALA A 65 9.56 1.24 5.19
N LEU A 66 9.66 1.62 6.47
CA LEU A 66 8.89 2.72 7.05
C LEU A 66 9.53 4.08 6.74
N CYS A 67 8.96 4.84 5.80
CA CYS A 67 9.41 6.21 5.48
C CYS A 67 8.50 7.29 6.08
N GLY A 68 7.18 7.11 6.04
CA GLY A 68 6.24 8.08 6.56
C GLY A 68 4.77 7.68 6.42
N MET A 69 3.90 8.49 7.02
CA MET A 69 2.44 8.29 7.05
C MET A 69 1.71 9.60 6.76
N ILE A 70 2.01 10.25 5.62
CA ILE A 70 1.55 11.62 5.32
C ILE A 70 0.03 11.80 5.36
N SER A 71 -0.75 10.74 5.13
CA SER A 71 -2.22 10.83 5.20
C SER A 71 -2.74 11.08 6.62
N GLN A 72 -1.92 10.84 7.64
CA GLN A 72 -2.33 10.81 9.04
C GLN A 72 -1.96 12.08 9.82
N TYR A 73 -0.97 12.84 9.35
CA TYR A 73 -0.33 13.89 10.17
C TYR A 73 -1.24 15.06 10.54
N ASN A 74 -2.21 15.39 9.70
CA ASN A 74 -3.09 16.54 9.88
C ASN A 74 -4.51 16.15 10.35
N LEU A 75 -4.71 14.90 10.75
CA LEU A 75 -5.98 14.42 11.27
C LEU A 75 -6.05 14.64 12.78
N GLU A 76 -7.17 15.17 13.28
CA GLU A 76 -7.43 15.22 14.73
C GLU A 76 -7.51 13.81 15.33
N ASN A 77 -8.04 12.87 14.56
CA ASN A 77 -8.17 11.46 14.91
C ASN A 77 -7.57 10.62 13.78
N PRO A 78 -6.30 10.18 13.90
CA PRO A 78 -5.67 9.31 12.94
C PRO A 78 -6.41 7.98 12.77
N ASP A 79 -6.34 7.42 11.57
CA ASP A 79 -6.91 6.12 11.25
C ASP A 79 -6.26 5.02 12.08
N ARG A 80 -7.07 4.06 12.52
CA ARG A 80 -6.58 2.86 13.18
C ARG A 80 -6.06 1.87 12.15
N ILE A 81 -4.99 1.16 12.51
CA ILE A 81 -4.51 0.01 11.76
C ILE A 81 -5.05 -1.24 12.45
N TYR A 82 -5.90 -1.99 11.76
CA TYR A 82 -6.60 -3.16 12.27
C TYR A 82 -5.83 -4.46 12.04
N ASN A 83 -4.98 -4.50 11.00
CA ASN A 83 -4.36 -5.73 10.51
C ASN A 83 -2.90 -5.90 10.96
N LEU A 84 -2.50 -5.31 12.10
CA LEU A 84 -1.14 -5.45 12.64
C LEU A 84 -0.78 -6.91 12.97
N SER A 85 -1.77 -7.76 13.25
CA SER A 85 -1.53 -9.20 13.48
C SER A 85 -0.88 -9.89 12.27
N SER A 86 -1.10 -9.40 11.05
CA SER A 86 -0.44 -9.90 9.84
C SER A 86 1.08 -9.82 9.92
N LEU A 87 1.64 -8.86 10.66
CA LEU A 87 3.09 -8.76 10.85
C LEU A 87 3.65 -10.00 11.54
N ILE A 88 2.90 -10.53 12.51
CA ILE A 88 3.29 -11.71 13.27
C ILE A 88 3.02 -12.97 12.43
N VAL A 89 1.80 -13.10 11.91
CA VAL A 89 1.36 -14.29 11.15
C VAL A 89 2.24 -14.50 9.91
N ASN A 90 2.53 -13.42 9.19
CA ASN A 90 3.33 -13.46 7.97
C ASN A 90 4.82 -13.22 8.26
N ARG A 91 5.26 -13.07 9.52
CA ARG A 91 6.68 -12.82 9.88
C ARG A 91 7.30 -11.66 9.09
N VAL A 92 6.54 -10.58 8.95
CA VAL A 92 6.97 -9.40 8.20
C VAL A 92 7.98 -8.63 9.04
N SER A 93 9.11 -8.28 8.43
CA SER A 93 10.14 -7.42 9.03
C SER A 93 9.92 -5.97 8.64
N MET A 94 10.42 -5.05 9.47
CA MET A 94 10.40 -3.60 9.22
C MET A 94 11.78 -3.01 9.41
#